data_AF-A0A0C1EVD6-F1
#
_entry.id   AF-A0A0C1EVD6-F1
#
_cell.length_a   1.000
_cell.length_b   1.000
_cell.length_c   1.000
_cell.angle_alpha   90.00
_cell.angle_beta   90.00
_cell.angle_gamma   90.00
#
_symmetry.space_group_name_H-M   'P 1'
#
loop_
_entity.id
_entity.type
_entity.pdbx_description
1 polymer ?
#
loop_
_entity_poly.entity_id
_entity_poly.type
_entity_poly.pdbx_seq_one_letter_code
_entity_poly.pdbx_strand_id
1 'polypeptide(L)' 'MRHKVLPLAPYSPELNPIEKMWANIKRYLRTVLSDYARFDDALLSYFDFN' A
#
# COMPACT_ATOMS: atom_id res chain seq x y z
N MET A 1 -6.36 -23.98 -9.86
CA MET A 1 -5.72 -23.47 -8.62
C MET A 1 -6.84 -23.26 -7.58
N ARG A 2 -6.74 -23.81 -6.36
CA ARG A 2 -7.75 -23.55 -5.31
C ARG A 2 -7.27 -22.40 -4.45
N HIS A 3 -8.04 -21.34 -4.37
CA HIS A 3 -7.79 -20.26 -3.42
C HIS A 3 -8.25 -20.70 -2.03
N LYS A 4 -7.41 -20.49 -1.02
CA LYS A 4 -7.74 -20.71 0.39
C LYS A 4 -7.87 -19.36 1.07
N VAL A 5 -9.02 -19.14 1.72
CA VAL A 5 -9.23 -17.95 2.55
C VAL A 5 -8.47 -18.13 3.85
N LEU A 6 -7.65 -17.13 4.20
CA LEU A 6 -6.98 -17.10 5.50
C LEU A 6 -7.92 -16.43 6.51
N PRO A 7 -8.17 -17.05 7.69
CA PRO A 7 -8.94 -16.41 8.73
C PRO A 7 -8.16 -15.22 9.29
N LEU A 8 -8.82 -14.09 9.43
CA LEU A 8 -8.30 -12.88 10.07
C LEU A 8 -9.23 -12.53 11.22
N ALA A 9 -8.66 -12.25 12.39
CA ALA A 9 -9.45 -11.84 13.54
C ALA A 9 -10.11 -10.46 13.28
N PRO A 10 -11.34 -10.23 13.76
CA PRO A 10 -11.98 -8.93 13.68
C PRO A 10 -11.13 -7.86 14.36
N TYR A 11 -11.07 -6.66 13.77
CA TYR A 11 -10.33 -5.51 14.31
C TYR A 11 -8.85 -5.77 14.61
N SER A 12 -8.21 -6.70 13.88
CA SER A 12 -6.75 -6.95 13.93
C SER A 12 -6.02 -6.40 12.70
N PRO A 13 -5.95 -5.07 12.50
CA PRO A 13 -5.23 -4.46 11.38
C PRO A 13 -3.73 -4.81 11.39
N GLU A 14 -3.15 -5.04 12.58
CA GLU A 14 -1.76 -5.46 12.76
C GLU A 14 -1.44 -6.82 12.11
N LEU A 15 -2.46 -7.67 11.92
CA LEU A 15 -2.32 -8.99 11.30
C LEU A 15 -2.59 -8.96 9.79
N ASN A 16 -3.10 -7.85 9.24
CA ASN A 16 -3.40 -7.73 7.82
C ASN A 16 -2.21 -7.07 7.07
N PRO A 17 -1.48 -7.80 6.22
CA PRO A 17 -0.31 -7.26 5.52
C PRO A 17 -0.59 -6.00 4.69
N ILE A 18 -1.85 -5.81 4.24
CA ILE A 18 -2.25 -4.63 3.47
C ILE A 18 -2.10 -3.33 4.27
N GLU A 19 -2.25 -3.37 5.59
CA GLU A 19 -2.13 -2.18 6.44
C GLU A 19 -0.69 -1.67 6.47
N LYS A 20 0.27 -2.59 6.57
CA LYS A 20 1.70 -2.28 6.48
C LYS A 20 2.07 -1.75 5.09
N MET A 21 1.51 -2.35 4.04
CA MET A 21 1.69 -1.87 2.66
C MET A 21 1.19 -0.43 2.51
N TRP A 22 -0.03 -0.14 2.97
CA TRP A 22 -0.60 1.21 2.94
C TRP A 22 0.19 2.21 3.79
N ALA A 23 0.74 1.80 4.93
CA ALA A 23 1.62 2.66 5.73
C ALA A 23 2.88 3.07 4.95
N ASN A 24 3.51 2.13 4.24
CA ASN A 24 4.68 2.41 3.42
C ASN A 24 4.37 3.31 2.22
N ILE A 25 3.29 3.00 1.48
CA ILE A 25 2.82 3.81 0.35
C ILE A 25 2.53 5.24 0.81
N LYS A 26 1.75 5.42 1.89
CA LYS A 26 1.45 6.76 2.43
C LYS A 26 2.72 7.52 2.84
N ARG A 27 3.70 6.84 3.44
CA ARG A 27 4.97 7.46 3.82
C ARG A 27 5.75 7.95 2.61
N TYR A 28 5.82 7.15 1.54
CA TYR A 28 6.47 7.54 0.29
C TYR A 28 5.74 8.68 -0.41
N LEU A 29 4.41 8.58 -0.55
CA LEU A 29 3.62 9.62 -1.22
C LEU A 29 3.78 10.99 -0.55
N ARG A 30 3.87 11.05 0.79
CA ARG A 30 4.15 12.31 1.50
C ARG A 30 5.46 12.99 1.09
N THR A 31 6.43 12.25 0.53
CA THR A 31 7.72 12.82 0.11
C THR A 31 7.75 13.22 -1.35
N VAL A 32 6.90 12.64 -2.20
CA VAL A 32 6.97 12.84 -3.66
C VAL A 32 5.73 13.51 -4.26
N LEU A 33 4.62 13.65 -3.51
CA LEU A 33 3.34 14.08 -4.09
C LEU A 33 3.39 15.47 -4.75
N SER A 34 4.25 16.38 -4.28
CA SER A 34 4.45 17.70 -4.90
C SER A 34 5.09 17.66 -6.28
N ASP A 35 5.78 16.56 -6.60
CA ASP A 35 6.63 16.45 -7.80
C ASP A 35 5.85 15.87 -8.99
N TYR A 36 4.63 15.39 -8.74
CA TYR A 36 3.76 14.80 -9.75
C TYR A 36 2.52 15.68 -9.96
N ALA A 37 2.14 15.83 -11.24
CA ALA A 37 0.90 16.53 -11.59
C ALA A 37 -0.36 15.72 -11.26
N ARG A 38 -0.23 14.39 -11.15
CA ARG A 38 -1.34 13.48 -10.87
C ARG A 38 -1.00 12.48 -9.77
N PHE A 39 -2.01 12.15 -8.99
CA PHE A 39 -1.87 11.21 -7.88
C PHE A 39 -1.57 9.78 -8.32
N ASP A 40 -2.17 9.33 -9.43
CA ASP A 40 -1.95 7.99 -10.00
C ASP A 40 -0.51 7.81 -10.47
N ASP A 41 0.10 8.83 -11.10
CA ASP A 41 1.51 8.79 -11.49
C ASP A 41 2.43 8.66 -10.25
N ALA A 42 2.15 9.42 -9.18
CA ALA A 42 2.88 9.31 -7.91
C ALA A 42 2.70 7.96 -7.21
N LEU A 43 1.52 7.34 -7.36
CA LEU A 43 1.24 6.02 -6.80
C LEU A 43 1.94 4.91 -7.59
N LEU A 44 1.94 4.98 -8.92
CA LEU A 44 2.59 4.00 -9.78
C LEU A 44 4.11 4.02 -9.60
N SER A 45 4.72 5.20 -9.46
CA SER A 45 6.17 5.31 -9.26
C SER A 45 6.67 4.57 -8.01
N TYR A 46 5.87 4.42 -6.96
CA TYR A 46 6.22 3.60 -5.79
C TYR A 46 6.54 2.14 -6.15
N PHE A 47 5.85 1.60 -7.15
CA PHE A 47 6.01 0.22 -7.62
C PHE A 47 7.09 0.07 -8.69
N ASP A 48 7.51 1.16 -9.32
CA ASP A 48 8.60 1.13 -10.32
C ASP A 48 9.99 1.14 -9.65
N PHE A 49 10.11 1.66 -8.42
CA PHE A 49 11.36 1.75 -7.66
C PHE A 49 11.57 0.63 -6.60
N ASN A 50 10.60 -0.25 -6.37
CA ASN A 50 10.64 -1.38 -5.42
C ASN A 50 10.54 -2.72 -6.13
#